data_AF-A0A497GNC2-F1
#
_entry.id   AF-A0A497GNC2-F1
#
_cell.length_a   1.000
_cell.length_b   1.000
_cell.length_c   1.000
_cell.angle_alpha   90.00
_cell.angle_beta   90.00
_cell.angle_gamma   90.00
#
_symmetry.space_group_name_H-M   'P 1'
#
loop_
_entity.id
_entity.type
_entity.pdbx_description
1 polymer ?
#
loop_
_entity_poly.entity_id
_entity_poly.type
_entity_poly.pdbx_seq_one_letter_code
_entity_poly.pdbx_strand_id
1 'polypeptide(L)'
;MVDGKIVWKWVRIPREIHEQIKSQAEREKTAIWKVLIRAWSYWQSANRQHHTNVEDVGKLAWYIFKLSSSIGQFKENPSDYNLNWVVKNCEDIKKRLGVETSTIVMAAIQYKKKQDKKNKMALNDATKMVVAQMITMAKVG
;
A
#
# COMPACT_ATOMS: atom_id res chain seq x y z
N MET A 1 2.40 3.88 -19.96
CA MET A 1 1.04 4.44 -19.85
C MET A 1 0.08 3.31 -20.17
N VAL A 2 -0.77 2.89 -19.23
CA VAL A 2 -1.74 1.83 -19.49
C VAL A 2 -3.02 2.51 -19.97
N ASP A 3 -3.36 2.25 -21.22
CA ASP A 3 -4.51 2.82 -21.93
C ASP A 3 -5.80 2.52 -21.15
N GLY A 4 -6.60 3.55 -20.83
CA GLY A 4 -7.71 3.50 -19.85
C GLY A 4 -8.96 2.71 -20.27
N LYS A 5 -8.80 1.66 -21.07
CA LYS A 5 -9.90 0.83 -21.60
C LYS A 5 -10.10 -0.42 -20.76
N ILE A 6 -11.34 -0.69 -20.37
CA ILE A 6 -11.72 -1.92 -19.66
C ILE A 6 -11.66 -3.09 -20.66
N VAL A 7 -10.80 -4.07 -20.39
CA VAL A 7 -10.70 -5.31 -21.16
C VAL A 7 -11.63 -6.35 -20.52
N TRP A 8 -12.63 -6.80 -21.27
CA TRP A 8 -13.60 -7.77 -20.80
C TRP A 8 -13.11 -9.22 -20.97
N LYS A 9 -13.46 -10.09 -20.03
CA LYS A 9 -13.17 -11.53 -20.04
C LYS A 9 -14.39 -12.31 -19.55
N TRP A 10 -14.55 -13.51 -20.07
CA TRP A 10 -15.62 -14.42 -19.67
C TRP A 10 -15.16 -15.28 -18.48
N VAL A 11 -16.01 -15.41 -17.48
CA VAL A 11 -15.82 -16.32 -16.36
C VAL A 11 -16.96 -17.34 -16.39
N ARG A 12 -16.62 -18.63 -16.40
CA ARG A 12 -17.61 -19.70 -16.24
C ARG A 12 -17.86 -19.92 -14.76
N ILE A 13 -19.12 -19.81 -14.36
CA ILE A 13 -19.59 -20.09 -13.00
C ILE A 13 -20.83 -20.98 -13.06
N PRO A 14 -21.09 -21.80 -12.02
CA PRO A 14 -22.33 -22.56 -11.90
C PRO A 14 -23.58 -21.65 -11.99
N ARG A 15 -24.67 -22.20 -12.53
CA ARG A 15 -25.91 -21.44 -12.78
C ARG A 15 -26.49 -20.88 -11.48
N GLU A 16 -26.50 -21.69 -10.44
CA GLU A 16 -27.06 -21.38 -9.12
C GLU A 16 -26.36 -20.17 -8.50
N ILE A 17 -25.03 -20.11 -8.64
CA ILE A 17 -24.20 -19.01 -8.14
C ILE A 17 -24.42 -17.74 -8.99
N HIS A 18 -24.52 -17.90 -10.31
CA HIS A 18 -24.82 -16.79 -11.19
C HIS A 18 -26.17 -16.13 -10.83
N GLU A 19 -27.20 -16.92 -10.56
CA GLU A 19 -28.53 -16.44 -10.17
C GLU A 19 -28.50 -15.67 -8.85
N GLN A 20 -27.75 -16.15 -7.86
CA GLN A 20 -27.56 -15.44 -6.59
C GLN A 20 -26.86 -14.08 -6.79
N ILE A 21 -25.78 -14.04 -7.57
CA ILE A 21 -25.05 -12.79 -7.84
C ILE A 21 -25.91 -11.82 -8.65
N LYS A 22 -26.68 -12.33 -9.62
CA LYS A 22 -27.63 -11.54 -10.41
C LYS A 22 -28.70 -10.92 -9.53
N SER A 23 -29.33 -11.70 -8.65
CA SER A 23 -30.34 -11.20 -7.70
C SER A 23 -29.76 -10.09 -6.81
N GLN A 24 -28.54 -10.27 -6.30
CA GLN A 24 -27.87 -9.24 -5.52
C GLN A 24 -27.58 -7.95 -6.34
N ALA A 25 -27.16 -8.11 -7.60
CA ALA A 25 -26.91 -6.99 -8.50
C ALA A 25 -28.20 -6.19 -8.79
N GLU A 26 -29.32 -6.89 -9.00
CA GLU A 26 -30.64 -6.29 -9.22
C GLU A 26 -31.13 -5.52 -7.99
N ARG A 27 -31.04 -6.12 -6.80
CA ARG A 27 -31.41 -5.47 -5.52
C ARG A 27 -30.63 -4.17 -5.30
N GLU A 28 -29.36 -4.16 -5.66
CA GLU A 28 -28.48 -3.01 -5.48
C GLU A 28 -28.41 -2.05 -6.69
N LYS A 29 -29.19 -2.33 -7.74
CA LYS A 29 -29.21 -1.55 -9.00
C LYS A 29 -27.81 -1.33 -9.58
N THR A 30 -27.00 -2.39 -9.58
CA THR A 30 -25.60 -2.35 -10.03
C THR A 30 -25.30 -3.46 -11.03
N ALA A 31 -24.15 -3.40 -11.70
CA ALA A 31 -23.74 -4.44 -12.63
C ALA A 31 -23.11 -5.63 -11.89
N ILE A 32 -23.34 -6.85 -12.38
CA ILE A 32 -22.80 -8.11 -11.81
C ILE A 32 -21.29 -8.03 -11.54
N TRP A 33 -20.51 -7.46 -12.46
CA TRP A 33 -19.06 -7.35 -12.29
C TRP A 33 -18.66 -6.48 -11.08
N LYS A 34 -19.46 -5.49 -10.69
CA LYS A 34 -19.21 -4.68 -9.49
C LYS A 34 -19.50 -5.45 -8.20
N VAL A 35 -20.44 -6.40 -8.23
CA VAL A 35 -20.66 -7.36 -7.14
C VAL A 35 -19.45 -8.29 -7.01
N LEU A 36 -18.98 -8.83 -8.13
CA LEU A 36 -17.80 -9.70 -8.17
C LEU A 36 -16.53 -9.00 -7.67
N ILE A 37 -16.28 -7.75 -8.07
CA ILE A 37 -15.15 -6.98 -7.57
C ILE A 37 -15.23 -6.81 -6.05
N ARG A 38 -16.40 -6.46 -5.51
CA ARG A 38 -16.56 -6.29 -4.05
C ARG A 38 -16.37 -7.61 -3.32
N ALA A 39 -16.92 -8.70 -3.82
CA ALA A 39 -16.72 -10.04 -3.26
C ALA A 39 -15.23 -10.43 -3.28
N TRP A 40 -14.53 -10.14 -4.37
CA TRP A 40 -13.09 -10.38 -4.48
C TRP A 40 -12.28 -9.49 -3.55
N SER A 41 -12.58 -8.19 -3.46
CA SER A 41 -11.92 -7.27 -2.53
C SER A 41 -12.18 -7.66 -1.07
N TYR A 42 -13.40 -8.07 -0.75
CA TYR A 42 -13.75 -8.58 0.58
C TYR A 42 -12.99 -9.86 0.88
N TRP A 43 -12.98 -10.83 -0.03
CA TRP A 43 -12.18 -12.05 0.11
C TRP A 43 -10.69 -11.74 0.23
N GLN A 44 -10.14 -10.81 -0.55
CA GLN A 44 -8.74 -10.38 -0.41
C GLN A 44 -8.48 -9.75 0.97
N SER A 45 -9.40 -8.96 1.51
CA SER A 45 -9.27 -8.39 2.86
C SER A 45 -9.39 -9.46 3.95
N ALA A 46 -10.37 -10.36 3.85
CA ALA A 46 -10.62 -11.42 4.81
C ALA A 46 -9.54 -12.52 4.75
N ASN A 47 -9.06 -12.86 3.55
CA ASN A 47 -7.98 -13.82 3.36
C ASN A 47 -6.62 -13.25 3.78
N ARG A 48 -6.42 -11.93 3.66
CA ARG A 48 -5.27 -11.25 4.30
C ARG A 48 -5.41 -11.29 5.83
N GLN A 49 -6.60 -11.06 6.38
CA GLN A 49 -6.89 -11.19 7.81
C GLN A 49 -6.63 -12.60 8.36
N HIS A 50 -6.93 -13.66 7.61
CA HIS A 50 -6.70 -15.05 8.03
C HIS A 50 -5.25 -15.55 7.87
N HIS A 51 -4.41 -14.88 7.07
CA HIS A 51 -3.01 -15.29 6.83
C HIS A 51 -1.96 -14.37 7.48
N THR A 52 -2.35 -13.25 8.08
CA THR A 52 -1.44 -12.49 8.93
C THR A 52 -1.46 -13.10 10.32
N ASN A 53 -0.52 -14.02 10.56
CA ASN A 53 0.19 -14.06 11.85
C ASN A 53 0.34 -12.61 12.31
N VAL A 54 -0.06 -12.28 13.54
CA VAL A 54 0.27 -11.01 14.20
C VAL A 54 1.69 -10.67 13.77
N GLU A 55 1.87 -9.69 12.88
CA GLU A 55 3.23 -9.27 12.57
C GLU A 55 3.74 -8.72 13.88
N ASP A 56 4.74 -9.39 14.44
CA ASP A 56 5.30 -9.13 15.74
C ASP A 56 5.42 -7.61 15.89
N VAL A 57 4.67 -7.00 16.81
CA VAL A 57 4.57 -5.53 16.90
C VAL A 57 5.98 -4.92 16.99
N GLY A 58 6.92 -5.67 17.57
CA GLY A 58 8.36 -5.37 17.56
C GLY A 58 9.00 -5.30 16.17
N LYS A 59 8.66 -6.21 15.24
CA LYS A 59 9.10 -6.16 13.84
C LYS A 59 8.59 -4.89 13.16
N LEU A 60 7.31 -4.57 13.27
CA LEU A 60 6.74 -3.35 12.67
C LEU A 60 7.37 -2.09 13.28
N ALA A 61 7.50 -2.03 14.62
CA ALA A 61 8.16 -0.95 15.32
C ALA A 61 9.62 -0.75 14.85
N TRP A 62 10.37 -1.84 14.65
CA TRP A 62 11.74 -1.79 14.14
C TRP A 62 11.83 -1.16 12.75
N TYR A 63 10.95 -1.56 11.82
CA TYR A 63 10.95 -0.97 10.46
C TYR A 63 10.48 0.49 10.46
N ILE A 64 9.49 0.84 11.27
CA ILE A 64 9.04 2.24 11.44
C ILE A 64 10.18 3.10 11.98
N PHE A 65 10.89 2.60 13.00
CA PHE A 65 12.03 3.29 13.59
C PHE A 65 13.17 3.48 12.57
N LYS A 66 13.59 2.41 11.87
CA LYS A 66 14.65 2.49 10.85
C LYS A 66 14.31 3.51 9.77
N LEU A 67 13.08 3.46 9.24
CA LEU A 67 12.61 4.40 8.22
C LEU A 67 12.65 5.83 8.75
N SER A 68 12.02 6.09 9.90
CA SER A 68 11.94 7.42 10.50
C SER A 68 13.33 8.02 10.79
N SER A 69 14.25 7.21 11.32
CA SER A 69 15.64 7.60 11.59
C SER A 69 16.38 7.95 10.31
N SER A 70 16.28 7.12 9.26
CA SER A 70 16.94 7.40 7.97
C SER A 70 16.37 8.65 7.28
N ILE A 71 15.06 8.89 7.37
CA ILE A 71 14.41 10.10 6.86
C ILE A 71 14.85 11.34 7.65
N GLY A 72 15.02 11.23 8.97
CA GLY A 72 15.57 12.28 9.81
C GLY A 72 16.98 12.69 9.38
N GLN A 73 17.90 11.72 9.28
CA GLN A 73 19.27 11.95 8.83
C GLN A 73 19.33 12.53 7.41
N PHE A 74 18.50 12.02 6.50
CA PHE A 74 18.43 12.53 5.13
C PHE A 74 17.90 13.96 5.05
N LYS A 75 16.94 14.34 5.91
CA LYS A 75 16.42 15.72 5.96
C LYS A 75 17.47 16.72 6.43
N GLU A 76 18.34 16.30 7.34
CA GLU A 76 19.44 17.11 7.87
C GLU A 76 20.58 17.25 6.84
N ASN A 77 20.95 16.14 6.19
CA ASN A 77 21.99 16.12 5.16
C ASN A 77 21.53 15.31 3.93
N PRO A 78 20.99 15.96 2.88
CA PRO A 78 20.47 15.28 1.68
C PRO A 78 21.53 14.73 0.72
N SER A 79 22.48 13.94 1.23
CA SER A 79 23.57 13.32 0.44
C SER A 79 23.10 12.07 -0.33
N ASP A 80 23.88 11.63 -1.34
CA ASP A 80 23.65 10.32 -2.01
C ASP A 80 23.70 9.16 -1.03
N TYR A 81 24.60 9.23 -0.06
CA TYR A 81 24.75 8.23 0.98
C TYR A 81 23.45 8.10 1.80
N ASN A 82 22.90 9.21 2.30
CA ASN A 82 21.67 9.20 3.09
C ASN A 82 20.44 8.84 2.25
N LEU A 83 20.41 9.25 0.97
CA LEU A 83 19.35 8.84 0.05
C LEU A 83 19.35 7.32 -0.17
N ASN A 84 20.53 6.71 -0.38
CA ASN A 84 20.65 5.27 -0.57
C ASN A 84 20.18 4.48 0.67
N TRP A 85 20.45 5.01 1.86
CA TRP A 85 19.91 4.45 3.11
C TRP A 85 18.37 4.46 3.17
N VAL A 86 17.75 5.57 2.76
CA VAL A 86 16.28 5.67 2.66
C VAL A 86 15.74 4.65 1.66
N VAL A 87 16.36 4.54 0.48
CA VAL A 87 15.96 3.58 -0.57
C VAL A 87 16.08 2.14 -0.07
N LYS A 88 17.18 1.78 0.58
CA LYS A 88 17.40 0.44 1.13
C LYS A 88 16.33 0.08 2.18
N ASN A 89 16.01 1.01 3.09
CA ASN A 89 14.95 0.79 4.08
C ASN A 89 13.57 0.63 3.41
N CYS A 90 13.28 1.40 2.36
CA CYS A 90 12.07 1.26 1.56
C CYS A 90 11.98 -0.12 0.90
N GLU A 91 13.08 -0.60 0.30
CA GLU A 91 13.13 -1.95 -0.27
C GLU A 91 12.93 -3.05 0.76
N ASP A 92 13.57 -2.94 1.93
CA ASP A 92 13.40 -3.89 3.00
C ASP A 92 11.93 -3.95 3.45
N ILE A 93 11.28 -2.79 3.64
CA ILE A 93 9.86 -2.71 3.99
C ILE A 93 9.01 -3.40 2.92
N LYS A 94 9.24 -3.11 1.64
CA LYS A 94 8.52 -3.74 0.54
C LYS A 94 8.72 -5.26 0.50
N LYS A 95 9.96 -5.73 0.62
CA LYS A 95 10.31 -7.16 0.57
C LYS A 95 9.81 -7.94 1.79
N ARG A 96 9.85 -7.33 2.99
CA ARG A 96 9.63 -8.03 4.27
C ARG A 96 8.23 -7.87 4.84
N LEU A 97 7.53 -6.80 4.45
CA LEU A 97 6.20 -6.43 4.95
C LEU A 97 5.16 -6.29 3.81
N GLY A 98 5.59 -6.32 2.54
CA GLY A 98 4.68 -6.19 1.40
C GLY A 98 4.07 -4.78 1.24
N VAL A 99 4.64 -3.76 1.89
CA VAL A 99 4.14 -2.38 1.86
C VAL A 99 4.81 -1.62 0.71
N GLU A 100 4.01 -0.94 -0.11
CA GLU A 100 4.53 -0.11 -1.20
C GLU A 100 5.07 1.23 -0.69
N THR A 101 6.33 1.52 -1.01
CA THR A 101 7.09 2.69 -0.50
C THR A 101 7.64 3.58 -1.60
N SER A 102 7.25 3.36 -2.86
CA SER A 102 7.76 4.09 -4.03
C SER A 102 7.55 5.61 -3.92
N THR A 103 6.48 6.04 -3.26
CA THR A 103 6.16 7.45 -3.00
C THR A 103 7.21 8.14 -2.12
N ILE A 104 7.78 7.45 -1.14
CA ILE A 104 8.86 7.97 -0.30
C ILE A 104 10.11 8.22 -1.15
N VAL A 105 10.50 7.24 -1.97
CA VAL A 105 11.68 7.34 -2.83
C VAL A 105 11.57 8.52 -3.80
N MET A 106 10.42 8.68 -4.45
CA MET A 106 10.17 9.81 -5.34
C MET A 106 10.25 11.16 -4.60
N ALA A 107 9.62 11.26 -3.44
CA ALA A 107 9.65 12.49 -2.64
C ALA A 107 11.06 12.81 -2.12
N ALA A 108 11.85 11.79 -1.76
CA ALA A 108 13.23 11.95 -1.32
C ALA A 108 14.12 12.47 -2.45
N ILE A 109 13.99 11.91 -3.66
CA ILE A 109 14.71 12.39 -4.86
C ILE A 109 14.35 13.86 -5.15
N GLN A 110 13.07 14.23 -5.06
CA GLN A 110 12.62 15.61 -5.28
C GLN A 110 13.18 16.57 -4.22
N TYR A 111 13.15 16.16 -2.94
CA TYR A 111 13.72 16.96 -1.85
C TYR A 111 15.22 17.16 -2.01
N LYS A 112 15.98 16.13 -2.40
CA LYS A 112 17.40 16.27 -2.71
C LYS A 112 17.66 17.27 -3.84
N LYS A 113 16.87 17.20 -4.92
CA LYS A 113 16.99 18.13 -6.05
C LYS A 113 16.69 19.57 -5.65
N LYS A 114 15.70 19.78 -4.78
CA LYS A 114 15.31 21.11 -4.30
C LYS A 114 14.81 21.05 -2.86
N GLN A 115 15.63 21.57 -1.96
CA GLN A 115 15.40 21.53 -0.51
C GLN A 115 14.49 22.66 -0.03
N ASP A 116 13.27 22.72 -0.57
CA ASP A 116 12.27 23.70 -0.15
C ASP A 116 11.23 23.09 0.81
N LYS A 117 10.44 23.97 1.44
CA LYS A 117 9.41 23.58 2.41
C LYS A 117 8.37 22.63 1.79
N LYS A 118 8.04 22.81 0.51
CA LYS A 118 7.02 22.00 -0.19
C LYS A 118 7.51 20.56 -0.37
N ASN A 119 8.74 20.37 -0.84
CA ASN A 119 9.32 19.04 -0.99
C ASN A 119 9.58 18.36 0.36
N LYS A 120 9.97 19.13 1.38
CA LYS A 120 10.09 18.63 2.76
C LYS A 120 8.76 18.11 3.30
N MET A 121 7.66 18.84 3.05
CA MET A 121 6.30 18.41 3.41
C MET A 121 5.89 17.15 2.66
N ALA A 122 6.07 17.10 1.34
CA ALA A 122 5.77 15.92 0.54
C ALA A 122 6.50 14.65 1.03
N LEU A 123 7.78 14.78 1.40
CA LEU A 123 8.55 13.68 1.98
C LEU A 123 7.99 13.22 3.33
N ASN A 124 7.63 14.17 4.20
CA ASN A 124 7.02 13.85 5.49
C ASN A 124 5.66 13.17 5.31
N ASP A 125 4.81 13.63 4.39
CA ASP A 125 3.48 13.06 4.16
C ASP A 125 3.57 11.65 3.58
N ALA A 126 4.46 11.42 2.60
CA ALA A 126 4.72 10.08 2.08
C ALA A 126 5.20 9.12 3.18
N THR A 127 6.08 9.61 4.07
CA THR A 127 6.58 8.81 5.20
C THR A 127 5.48 8.50 6.20
N LYS A 128 4.66 9.48 6.59
CA LYS A 128 3.51 9.30 7.50
C LYS A 128 2.50 8.31 6.94
N MET A 129 2.20 8.36 5.64
CA MET A 129 1.25 7.44 5.01
C MET A 129 1.72 5.99 5.12
N VAL A 130 3.00 5.73 4.81
CA VAL A 130 3.58 4.38 4.93
C VAL A 130 3.61 3.92 6.39
N VAL A 131 4.00 4.79 7.33
CA VAL A 131 3.99 4.46 8.77
C VAL A 131 2.57 4.17 9.25
N ALA A 132 1.57 4.95 8.84
CA ALA A 132 0.18 4.71 9.18
C ALA A 132 -0.31 3.36 8.65
N GLN A 133 0.05 3.01 7.40
CA GLN A 133 -0.26 1.71 6.82
C GLN A 133 0.37 0.58 7.64
N MET A 134 1.65 0.68 8.00
CA MET A 134 2.34 -0.29 8.85
C MET A 134 1.68 -0.43 10.23
N ILE A 135 1.24 0.67 10.85
CA ILE A 135 0.51 0.63 12.13
C ILE A 135 -0.86 -0.05 11.97
N THR A 136 -1.59 0.23 10.89
CA THR A 136 -2.89 -0.42 10.66
C THR A 136 -2.77 -1.92 10.48
N MET A 137 -1.65 -2.41 9.96
CA MET A 137 -1.37 -3.85 9.89
C MET A 137 -1.29 -4.49 11.28
N ALA A 138 -0.84 -3.75 12.31
CA ALA A 138 -0.80 -4.22 13.69
C ALA A 138 -2.17 -4.21 14.40
N LYS A 139 -3.13 -3.42 13.92
CA LYS A 139 -4.46 -3.25 14.55
C LYS A 139 -5.53 -4.21 14.04
N VAL A 140 -5.20 -5.02 13.05
CA VAL A 140 -6.07 -6.09 12.54
C VAL A 140 -5.71 -7.36 13.32
N GLY A 141 -6.16 -7.41 14.57
CA GLY A 141 -6.10 -8.55 15.48
C GLY A 141 -7.45 -8.72 16.16
#